data_AF-A0A9D8FAS6-F1
#
_entry.id   AF-A0A9D8FAS6-F1
#
_cell.length_a   1.000
_cell.length_b   1.000
_cell.length_c   1.000
_cell.angle_alpha   90.00
_cell.angle_beta   90.00
_cell.angle_gamma   90.00
#
_symmetry.space_group_name_H-M   'P 1'
#
loop_
_entity.id
_entity.type
_entity.pdbx_description
1 polymer ?
#
loop_
_entity_poly.entity_id
_entity_poly.type
_entity_poly.pdbx_seq_one_letter_code
_entity_poly.pdbx_strand_id
1 'polypeptide(L)'
;MNAEQMRARTDKFSIDIMTFCRGLPGDPFTRSIALQLHQAGTSVSSNYHAACRAPSRAMFISKLSIALEEADDCVGWLHKLSVIGIASGESISALQQEASELVAILSASRKTAVTRRNRRGY
;
A
#
# COMPACT_ATOMS: atom_id res chain seq x y z
N MET A 1 -12.71 -7.36 9.36
CA MET A 1 -11.25 -7.27 9.58
C MET A 1 -10.98 -6.24 10.67
N ASN A 2 -10.22 -6.60 11.71
CA ASN A 2 -9.82 -5.69 12.79
C ASN A 2 -8.46 -5.02 12.48
N ALA A 3 -7.98 -4.14 13.36
CA ALA A 3 -6.73 -3.40 13.15
C ALA A 3 -5.49 -4.30 13.15
N GLU A 4 -5.48 -5.37 13.95
CA GLU A 4 -4.34 -6.29 14.03
C GLU A 4 -4.21 -7.15 12.77
N GLN A 5 -5.33 -7.69 12.29
CA GLN A 5 -5.41 -8.41 11.01
C GLN A 5 -4.96 -7.52 9.85
N MET A 6 -5.35 -6.25 9.85
CA MET A 6 -4.92 -5.32 8.80
C MET A 6 -3.43 -4.98 8.90
N ARG A 7 -2.86 -4.84 10.12
CA ARG A 7 -1.40 -4.67 10.29
C ARG A 7 -0.65 -5.85 9.70
N ALA A 8 -1.04 -7.08 10.07
CA ALA A 8 -0.43 -8.29 9.56
C ALA A 8 -0.55 -8.39 8.03
N ARG A 9 -1.70 -7.99 7.47
CA ARG A 9 -1.93 -7.96 6.02
C ARG A 9 -1.02 -6.95 5.31
N THR A 10 -0.90 -5.73 5.82
CA THR A 10 0.01 -4.72 5.24
C THR A 10 1.49 -5.10 5.38
N ASP A 11 1.87 -5.77 6.48
CA ASP A 11 3.23 -6.28 6.67
C ASP A 11 3.55 -7.40 5.68
N LYS A 12 2.62 -8.34 5.51
CA LYS A 12 2.74 -9.38 4.50
C LYS A 12 2.88 -8.78 3.10
N PHE A 13 2.02 -7.83 2.73
CA PHE A 13 2.11 -7.14 1.44
C PHE A 13 3.48 -6.48 1.24
N SER A 14 4.00 -5.77 2.25
CA SER A 14 5.34 -5.16 2.20
C SER A 14 6.43 -6.20 1.96
N ILE A 15 6.39 -7.35 2.65
CA ILE A 15 7.38 -8.42 2.49
C ILE A 15 7.29 -9.06 1.10
N ASP A 16 6.08 -9.27 0.60
CA ASP A 16 5.84 -9.86 -0.71
C ASP A 16 6.35 -8.91 -1.83
N ILE A 17 6.13 -7.60 -1.69
CA ILE A 17 6.72 -6.57 -2.58
C ILE A 17 8.26 -6.60 -2.53
N MET A 18 8.86 -6.61 -1.34
CA MET A 18 10.32 -6.68 -1.20
C MET A 18 10.91 -7.93 -1.87
N THR A 19 10.22 -9.07 -1.71
CA THR A 19 10.62 -10.35 -2.30
C THR A 19 10.48 -10.31 -3.82
N PHE A 20 9.38 -9.75 -4.33
CA PHE A 20 9.14 -9.57 -5.76
C PHE A 20 10.18 -8.66 -6.40
N CYS A 21 10.45 -7.48 -5.82
CA CYS A 21 11.46 -6.54 -6.31
C CYS A 21 12.87 -7.16 -6.37
N ARG A 22 13.22 -8.04 -5.42
CA ARG A 22 14.50 -8.76 -5.41
C ARG A 22 14.64 -9.73 -6.59
N GLY A 23 13.54 -10.26 -7.10
CA GLY A 23 13.51 -11.19 -8.23
C GLY A 23 13.52 -10.53 -9.61
N LEU A 24 13.42 -9.20 -9.68
CA LEU A 24 13.41 -8.48 -10.96
C LEU A 24 14.79 -8.42 -11.63
N PRO A 25 14.85 -8.26 -12.97
CA PRO A 25 16.09 -8.02 -13.69
C PRO A 25 16.97 -6.92 -13.07
N GLY A 26 18.27 -7.16 -13.06
CA GLY A 26 19.25 -6.32 -12.38
C GLY A 26 19.74 -5.12 -13.22
N ASP A 27 19.13 -4.78 -14.35
CA ASP A 27 19.54 -3.64 -15.16
C ASP A 27 19.16 -2.29 -14.51
N PRO A 28 19.84 -1.18 -14.85
CA PRO A 28 19.61 0.11 -14.19
C PRO A 28 18.17 0.63 -14.29
N PHE A 29 17.49 0.38 -15.41
CA PHE A 29 16.12 0.84 -15.62
C PHE A 29 15.15 0.09 -14.72
N THR A 30 15.22 -1.25 -14.70
CA THR A 30 14.41 -2.09 -13.83
C THR A 30 14.68 -1.82 -12.36
N ARG A 31 15.94 -1.62 -11.95
CA ARG A 31 16.30 -1.27 -10.57
C ARG A 31 15.65 0.02 -10.09
N SER A 32 15.59 1.03 -10.95
CA SER A 32 14.95 2.31 -10.63
C SER A 32 13.46 2.12 -10.32
N ILE A 33 12.74 1.37 -11.16
CA ILE A 33 11.33 1.05 -10.94
C ILE A 33 11.14 0.18 -9.69
N ALA A 34 11.98 -0.84 -9.52
CA ALA A 34 11.94 -1.73 -8.37
C ALA A 34 12.13 -0.97 -7.05
N LEU A 35 13.00 0.05 -7.03
CA LEU A 35 13.20 0.90 -5.86
C LEU A 35 11.96 1.73 -5.52
N GLN A 36 11.31 2.34 -6.52
CA GLN A 36 10.07 3.10 -6.32
C GLN A 36 8.95 2.20 -5.78
N LEU A 37 8.76 1.02 -6.39
CA LEU A 37 7.76 0.05 -5.93
C LEU A 37 8.06 -0.46 -4.51
N HIS A 38 9.33 -0.76 -4.21
CA HIS A 38 9.77 -1.18 -2.87
C HIS A 38 9.47 -0.10 -1.82
N GLN A 39 9.78 1.16 -2.12
CA GLN A 39 9.53 2.28 -1.21
C GLN A 39 8.03 2.45 -0.96
N ALA A 40 7.21 2.41 -2.02
CA ALA A 40 5.76 2.49 -1.88
C ALA A 40 5.20 1.35 -1.01
N GLY A 41 5.56 0.09 -1.32
CA GLY A 41 5.07 -1.08 -0.57
C GLY A 41 5.43 -1.06 0.92
N THR A 42 6.66 -0.65 1.25
CA THR A 42 7.10 -0.49 2.65
C THR A 42 6.46 0.71 3.36
N SER A 43 6.15 1.78 2.61
CA SER A 43 5.44 2.96 3.10
C SER A 43 3.98 2.63 3.47
N VAL A 44 3.30 1.72 2.75
CA VAL A 44 1.95 1.24 3.09
C VAL A 44 1.90 0.67 4.51
N SER A 45 2.75 -0.32 4.81
CA SER A 45 2.83 -0.90 6.16
C SER A 45 3.20 0.17 7.19
N SER A 46 4.28 0.91 6.95
CA SER A 46 4.80 1.89 7.91
C SER A 46 3.77 2.95 8.29
N ASN A 47 3.04 3.48 7.31
CA ASN A 47 2.00 4.49 7.55
C ASN A 47 0.73 3.90 8.15
N TYR A 48 0.36 2.65 7.83
CA TYR A 48 -0.75 1.98 8.52
C TYR A 48 -0.44 1.72 10.01
N HIS A 49 0.79 1.30 10.33
CA HIS A 49 1.28 1.19 11.70
C HIS A 49 1.26 2.53 12.43
N ALA A 50 1.69 3.60 11.78
CA ALA A 50 1.63 4.95 12.33
C ALA A 50 0.18 5.42 12.56
N ALA A 51 -0.74 5.12 11.64
CA ALA A 51 -2.16 5.39 11.82
C ALA A 51 -2.70 4.66 13.06
N CYS A 52 -2.36 3.38 13.26
CA CYS A 52 -2.78 2.61 14.44
C CYS A 52 -2.33 3.22 15.77
N ARG A 53 -1.22 3.98 15.78
CA ARG A 53 -0.66 4.65 16.97
C ARG A 53 -0.98 6.14 17.03
N ALA A 54 -1.82 6.66 16.14
CA ALA A 54 -2.03 8.08 16.00
C ALA A 54 -2.70 8.68 17.27
N PRO A 55 -2.17 9.78 17.82
CA PRO A 55 -2.68 10.39 19.06
C PRO A 55 -4.01 11.14 18.86
N SER A 56 -4.41 11.40 17.61
CA SER A 56 -5.63 12.12 17.29
C SER A 56 -6.29 11.56 16.03
N ARG A 57 -7.59 11.83 15.89
CA ARG A 57 -8.35 11.43 14.71
C ARG A 57 -7.84 12.11 13.43
N ALA A 58 -7.35 13.34 13.52
CA ALA A 58 -6.77 14.05 12.39
C ALA A 58 -5.47 13.38 11.93
N MET A 59 -4.59 13.03 12.87
CA MET A 59 -3.34 12.33 12.57
C MET A 59 -3.60 10.91 12.04
N PHE A 60 -4.61 10.21 12.58
CA PHE A 60 -5.07 8.92 12.07
C PHE A 60 -5.46 9.01 10.59
N ILE A 61 -6.31 10.00 10.23
CA ILE A 61 -6.75 10.20 8.84
C ILE A 61 -5.56 10.54 7.95
N SER A 62 -4.65 11.43 8.40
CA SER A 62 -3.47 11.80 7.62
C SER A 62 -2.58 10.59 7.31
N LYS A 63 -2.22 9.79 8.31
CA LYS A 63 -1.40 8.58 8.09
C LYS A 63 -2.11 7.51 7.26
N LEU A 64 -3.42 7.34 7.46
CA LEU A 64 -4.20 6.42 6.65
C LEU A 64 -4.30 6.87 5.18
N SER A 65 -4.37 8.17 4.92
CA SER A 65 -4.35 8.72 3.55
C SER A 65 -3.03 8.47 2.84
N ILE A 66 -1.90 8.61 3.56
CA ILE A 66 -0.59 8.29 2.98
C ILE A 66 -0.51 6.79 2.65
N ALA A 67 -0.91 5.92 3.58
CA ALA A 67 -0.92 4.47 3.30
C ALA A 67 -1.81 4.09 2.09
N LEU A 68 -2.91 4.83 1.87
CA LEU A 68 -3.79 4.66 0.72
C LEU A 68 -3.11 5.09 -0.58
N GLU A 69 -2.47 6.27 -0.60
CA GLU A 69 -1.76 6.80 -1.76
C GLU A 69 -0.63 5.85 -2.19
N GLU A 70 0.14 5.35 -1.24
CA GLU A 70 1.25 4.43 -1.49
C GLU A 70 0.77 3.05 -2.00
N ALA A 71 -0.42 2.61 -1.58
CA ALA A 71 -1.03 1.39 -2.09
C ALA A 71 -1.49 1.56 -3.55
N ASP A 72 -2.01 2.73 -3.90
CA ASP A 72 -2.39 3.08 -5.27
C ASP A 72 -1.17 3.21 -6.19
N ASP A 73 -0.08 3.79 -5.68
CA ASP A 73 1.21 3.82 -6.38
C ASP A 73 1.73 2.41 -6.66
N CYS A 74 1.60 1.47 -5.72
CA CYS A 74 1.95 0.06 -5.95
C CYS A 74 1.14 -0.54 -7.10
N VAL A 75 -0.19 -0.31 -7.16
CA VAL A 75 -1.02 -0.72 -8.30
C VAL A 75 -0.45 -0.16 -9.60
N GLY A 76 -0.15 1.14 -9.62
CA GLY A 76 0.39 1.82 -10.78
C GLY A 76 1.74 1.27 -11.24
N TRP A 77 2.66 0.96 -10.33
CA TRP A 77 3.99 0.42 -10.66
C TRP A 77 3.92 -1.03 -11.14
N LEU A 78 3.15 -1.87 -10.45
CA LEU A 78 2.96 -3.26 -10.86
C LEU A 78 2.27 -3.34 -12.23
N HIS A 79 1.31 -2.46 -12.51
CA HIS A 79 0.70 -2.36 -13.84
C HIS A 79 1.74 -2.00 -14.91
N LYS A 80 2.57 -0.98 -14.66
CA LYS A 80 3.62 -0.57 -15.61
C LYS A 80 4.62 -1.69 -15.88
N LEU A 81 5.10 -2.39 -14.84
CA LEU A 81 6.01 -3.54 -14.98
C LEU A 81 5.42 -4.66 -15.84
N SER A 82 4.11 -4.91 -15.70
CA SER A 82 3.39 -5.87 -16.53
C SER A 82 3.28 -5.42 -17.99
N VAL A 83 2.90 -4.16 -18.23
CA VAL A 83 2.69 -3.62 -19.58
C VAL A 83 3.99 -3.56 -20.38
N ILE A 84 5.11 -3.19 -19.74
CA ILE A 84 6.42 -3.12 -20.39
C ILE A 84 7.13 -4.48 -20.48
N GLY A 85 6.48 -5.56 -20.04
CA GLY A 85 6.97 -6.93 -20.20
C GLY A 85 8.15 -7.32 -19.29
N ILE A 86 8.43 -6.55 -18.23
CA ILE A 86 9.52 -6.87 -17.28
C ILE A 86 9.10 -7.99 -16.31
N ALA A 87 7.82 -8.05 -15.96
CA ALA A 87 7.29 -9.08 -15.07
C ALA A 87 5.92 -9.54 -15.54
N SER A 88 5.67 -10.84 -15.49
CA SER A 88 4.41 -11.46 -15.89
C SER A 88 4.12 -12.70 -15.03
N GLY A 89 2.89 -13.21 -15.13
CA GLY A 89 2.46 -14.41 -14.41
C GLY A 89 1.75 -14.12 -13.09
N GLU A 90 1.55 -15.20 -12.32
CA GLU A 90 0.67 -15.20 -11.15
C GLU A 90 1.19 -14.32 -10.01
N SER A 91 2.51 -14.24 -9.80
CA SER A 91 3.11 -13.45 -8.72
C SER A 91 2.77 -11.95 -8.83
N ILE A 92 2.95 -11.35 -10.01
CA ILE A 92 2.61 -9.93 -10.21
C ILE A 92 1.09 -9.71 -10.19
N SER A 93 0.31 -10.66 -10.70
CA SER A 93 -1.16 -10.57 -10.68
C SER A 93 -1.71 -10.61 -9.26
N ALA A 94 -1.19 -11.48 -8.40
CA ALA A 94 -1.56 -11.55 -6.99
C ALA A 94 -1.21 -10.26 -6.24
N LEU A 95 -0.04 -9.66 -6.51
CA LEU A 95 0.36 -8.38 -5.93
C LEU A 95 -0.52 -7.22 -6.40
N GLN A 96 -0.90 -7.19 -7.68
CA GLN A 96 -1.82 -6.17 -8.22
C GLN A 96 -3.20 -6.28 -7.56
N GLN A 97 -3.70 -7.50 -7.41
CA GLN A 97 -4.96 -7.75 -6.72
C GLN A 97 -4.89 -7.30 -5.26
N GLU A 98 -3.86 -7.73 -4.52
CA GLU A 98 -3.69 -7.35 -3.13
C GLU A 98 -3.58 -5.82 -2.94
N ALA A 99 -2.78 -5.15 -3.77
CA ALA A 99 -2.66 -3.70 -3.75
C ALA A 99 -4.02 -3.01 -3.99
N SER A 100 -4.80 -3.51 -4.95
CA SER A 100 -6.15 -2.98 -5.25
C SER A 100 -7.14 -3.21 -4.10
N GLU A 101 -7.07 -4.37 -3.45
CA GLU A 101 -7.88 -4.67 -2.27
C GLU A 101 -7.50 -3.75 -1.09
N LEU A 102 -6.20 -3.52 -0.86
CA LEU A 102 -5.73 -2.56 0.14
C LEU A 102 -6.23 -1.14 -0.14
N VAL A 103 -6.17 -0.67 -1.40
CA VAL A 103 -6.74 0.62 -1.81
C VAL A 103 -8.23 0.71 -1.45
N ALA A 104 -9.02 -0.31 -1.80
CA ALA A 104 -10.45 -0.33 -1.50
C ALA A 104 -10.74 -0.26 0.01
N ILE A 105 -10.02 -1.07 0.80
CA ILE A 105 -10.16 -1.14 2.26
C ILE A 105 -9.75 0.17 2.93
N LEU A 106 -8.59 0.72 2.57
CA LEU A 106 -8.06 1.95 3.15
C LEU A 106 -8.93 3.15 2.78
N SER A 107 -9.43 3.21 1.54
CA SER A 107 -10.38 4.24 1.09
C SER A 107 -11.68 4.21 1.89
N ALA A 108 -12.29 3.03 2.07
CA ALA A 108 -13.50 2.86 2.89
C ALA A 108 -13.26 3.25 4.37
N SER A 109 -12.12 2.86 4.92
CA SER A 109 -11.69 3.19 6.28
C SER A 109 -11.51 4.70 6.46
N ARG A 110 -10.84 5.37 5.51
CA ARG A 110 -10.65 6.83 5.49
C ARG A 110 -11.97 7.56 5.42
N LYS A 111 -12.87 7.15 4.52
CA LYS A 111 -14.21 7.76 4.38
C LYS A 111 -14.98 7.72 5.71
N THR A 112 -15.02 6.54 6.35
CA THR A 112 -15.65 6.36 7.66
C THR A 112 -14.97 7.21 8.74
N ALA A 113 -13.64 7.31 8.69
CA ALA A 113 -12.87 8.10 9.64
C ALA A 113 -13.23 9.60 9.58
N VAL A 114 -13.30 10.15 8.37
CA VAL A 114 -13.67 11.54 8.06
C VAL A 114 -15.12 11.84 8.45
N THR A 115 -16.08 11.01 8.06
CA THR A 115 -17.51 11.25 8.38
C THR A 115 -17.75 11.35 9.89
N ARG A 116 -17.13 10.47 10.68
CA ARG A 116 -17.22 10.51 12.15
C ARG A 116 -16.52 11.72 12.77
N ARG A 117 -15.49 12.29 12.13
CA ARG A 117 -14.85 13.54 12.58
C ARG A 117 -15.82 14.70 12.47
N ASN A 118 -16.50 14.81 11.33
CA ASN A 118 -17.42 15.91 11.06
C ASN A 118 -18.67 15.88 11.96
N ARG A 119 -19.11 14.69 12.40
CA ARG A 119 -20.24 14.53 13.33
C ARG A 119 -19.96 14.95 14.78
N ARG A 120 -18.69 15.10 15.19
CA ARG A 120 -18.28 15.48 16.56
C ARG A 120 -17.84 16.95 16.67
N GLY A 121 -17.90 17.70 15.57
CA GLY A 121 -17.60 19.13 15.54
C GLY A 121 -18.82 20.03 15.73
N TYR A 122 -19.93 19.47 16.24
CA TYR A 122 -21.15 20.16 16.66
C TYR A 122 -21.46 19.76 18.10
#